data_AF-A0AAW5EDZ8-F1
#
_entry.id   AF-A0AAW5EDZ8-F1
#
_cell.length_a   1.000
_cell.length_b   1.000
_cell.length_c   1.000
_cell.angle_alpha   90.00
_cell.angle_beta   90.00
_cell.angle_gamma   90.00
#
_symmetry.space_group_name_H-M   'P 1'
#
loop_
_entity.id
_entity.type
_entity.pdbx_description
1 polymer ?
#
loop_
_entity_poly.entity_id
_entity_poly.type
_entity_poly.pdbx_seq_one_letter_code
_entity_poly.pdbx_strand_id
1 'polypeptide(L)'
;LGMDFLLSVLEKNPNLIIYSSSQQIITNKELSNIAISIESINKTIGQEIDKDEVLKILKKLGFELIISADGLVNVKAPMHRPDIKNLADICEEVVRIIGIDNIASKGLEFVEKNRLN
;
A
#
# COMPACT_ATOMS: atom_id res chain seq x y z
N LEU A 1 18.06 14.64 -0.20
CA LEU A 1 18.63 13.50 -0.96
C LEU A 1 18.51 13.68 -2.48
N GLY A 2 17.31 13.82 -3.06
CA GLY A 2 17.16 13.97 -4.53
C GLY A 2 17.70 15.29 -5.10
N MET A 3 17.36 16.42 -4.47
CA MET A 3 17.87 17.73 -4.89
C MET A 3 19.39 17.84 -4.69
N ASP A 4 19.92 17.31 -3.58
CA ASP A 4 21.38 17.32 -3.32
C ASP A 4 22.14 16.52 -4.40
N PHE A 5 21.59 15.38 -4.82
CA PHE A 5 22.16 14.61 -5.93
C PHE A 5 22.14 15.42 -7.23
N LEU A 6 21.01 16.05 -7.57
CA LEU A 6 20.91 16.91 -8.74
C LEU A 6 21.95 18.04 -8.71
N LEU A 7 22.09 18.74 -7.57
CA LEU A 7 23.07 19.79 -7.40
C LEU A 7 24.50 19.27 -7.62
N SER A 8 24.85 18.10 -7.08
CA SER A 8 26.17 17.48 -7.28
C SER A 8 26.47 17.11 -8.74
N VAL A 9 25.43 16.85 -9.56
CA VAL A 9 25.57 16.62 -11.00
C VAL A 9 25.75 17.94 -11.74
N LEU A 10 25.00 18.97 -11.36
CA LEU A 10 25.03 20.29 -11.99
C LEU A 10 26.33 21.05 -11.70
N GLU A 11 26.90 20.92 -10.50
CA GLU A 11 28.19 21.50 -10.11
C GLU A 11 29.35 21.09 -11.02
N LYS A 12 29.23 19.95 -11.73
CA LYS A 12 30.25 19.49 -12.68
C LYS A 12 30.32 20.33 -13.96
N ASN A 13 29.33 21.19 -14.22
CA ASN A 13 29.31 22.05 -15.40
C ASN A 13 29.86 23.45 -15.04
N PRO A 14 31.01 23.87 -15.62
CA PRO A 14 31.66 25.14 -15.26
C PRO A 14 30.88 26.40 -15.68
N ASN A 15 29.89 26.26 -16.56
CA ASN A 15 29.07 27.37 -17.06
C ASN A 15 27.78 27.59 -16.26
N LEU A 16 27.59 26.90 -15.13
CA LEU A 16 26.36 26.94 -14.35
C LEU A 16 26.61 27.67 -13.03
N ILE A 17 25.81 28.69 -12.75
CA ILE A 17 25.84 29.44 -11.48
C ILE A 17 24.64 28.98 -10.66
N ILE A 18 24.89 28.33 -9.53
CA ILE A 18 23.85 27.85 -8.61
C ILE A 18 23.67 28.92 -7.53
N TYR A 19 22.45 29.45 -7.42
CA TYR A 19 22.09 30.40 -6.37
C TYR A 19 21.51 29.65 -5.17
N SER A 20 21.94 30.00 -3.96
CA SER A 20 21.53 29.36 -2.70
C SER A 20 20.14 29.76 -2.20
N SER A 21 19.31 30.38 -3.05
CA SER A 21 17.95 30.77 -2.67
C SER A 21 17.02 29.56 -2.72
N SER A 22 16.12 29.44 -1.75
CA SER A 22 15.10 28.41 -1.71
C SER A 22 13.73 29.03 -1.50
N GLN A 23 12.75 28.59 -2.27
CA GLN A 23 11.34 28.89 -2.01
C GLN A 23 10.62 27.58 -1.69
N GLN A 24 9.98 27.53 -0.52
CA GLN A 24 9.23 26.35 -0.11
C GLN A 24 7.76 26.53 -0.49
N ILE A 25 7.26 25.65 -1.35
CA ILE A 25 5.83 25.56 -1.65
C ILE A 25 5.28 24.40 -0.82
N ILE A 26 4.45 24.72 0.17
CA ILE A 26 3.80 23.70 1.00
C ILE A 26 2.58 23.20 0.24
N THR A 27 2.59 21.93 -0.14
CA THR A 27 1.42 21.24 -0.70
C THR A 27 0.88 20.29 0.34
N ASN A 28 -0.31 20.57 0.86
CA ASN A 28 -1.02 19.65 1.76
C ASN A 28 -1.64 18.53 0.92
N LYS A 29 -0.90 17.43 0.76
CA LYS A 29 -1.42 16.21 0.16
C LYS A 29 -1.91 15.28 1.27
N GLU A 30 -3.21 15.04 1.32
CA GLU A 30 -3.77 14.07 2.24
C GLU A 30 -3.33 12.66 1.84
N LEU A 31 -2.75 11.92 2.80
CA LEU A 31 -2.44 10.51 2.61
C LEU A 31 -3.71 9.71 2.78
N SER A 32 -3.97 8.81 1.81
CA SER A 32 -5.12 7.91 1.86
C SER A 32 -5.00 7.02 3.10
N ASN A 33 -5.97 7.17 4.00
CA ASN A 33 -6.14 6.31 5.16
C ASN A 33 -7.24 5.31 4.85
N ILE A 34 -6.90 4.03 4.84
CA ILE A 34 -7.78 2.93 4.42
C ILE A 34 -7.99 2.04 5.64
N ALA A 35 -9.22 1.97 6.11
CA ALA A 35 -9.60 1.05 7.18
C ALA A 35 -9.78 -0.36 6.58
N ILE A 36 -9.07 -1.33 7.14
CA ILE A 36 -9.14 -2.74 6.73
C ILE A 36 -9.32 -3.65 7.95
N SER A 37 -9.88 -4.83 7.73
CA SER A 37 -9.81 -5.95 8.67
C SER A 37 -9.12 -7.13 7.99
N ILE A 38 -8.45 -7.97 8.78
CA ILE A 38 -7.81 -9.19 8.26
C ILE A 38 -8.84 -10.10 7.60
N GLU A 39 -10.04 -10.19 8.17
CA GLU A 39 -11.16 -10.95 7.59
C GLU A 39 -11.56 -10.41 6.20
N SER A 40 -11.56 -9.09 6.00
CA SER A 40 -11.86 -8.50 4.68
C SER A 40 -10.78 -8.82 3.66
N ILE A 41 -9.51 -8.82 4.07
CA ILE A 41 -8.37 -9.20 3.21
C ILE A 41 -8.49 -10.67 2.81
N ASN A 42 -8.65 -11.56 3.79
CA ASN A 42 -8.76 -13.01 3.56
C ASN A 42 -9.96 -13.33 2.67
N LYS A 43 -11.08 -12.63 2.85
CA LYS A 43 -12.27 -12.76 1.99
C LYS A 43 -12.03 -12.30 0.56
N THR A 44 -11.32 -11.19 0.35
CA THR A 44 -11.02 -10.67 -0.99
C THR A 44 -10.00 -11.55 -1.72
N ILE A 45 -8.99 -12.06 -1.02
CA ILE A 45 -7.97 -12.95 -1.58
C ILE A 45 -8.53 -14.36 -1.81
N GLY A 46 -9.47 -14.79 -0.95
CA GLY A 46 -10.05 -16.13 -0.98
C GLY A 46 -9.22 -17.18 -0.24
N GLN A 47 -8.26 -16.75 0.59
CA GLN A 47 -7.37 -17.59 1.39
C GLN A 47 -7.17 -16.99 2.78
N GLU A 48 -7.10 -17.85 3.79
CA GLU A 48 -6.72 -17.45 5.14
C GLU A 48 -5.22 -17.16 5.19
N ILE A 49 -4.86 -15.91 5.47
CA ILE A 49 -3.48 -15.47 5.71
C ILE A 49 -3.39 -15.00 7.15
N ASP A 50 -2.28 -15.34 7.80
CA ASP A 50 -2.05 -14.96 9.19
C ASP A 50 -1.96 -13.43 9.33
N LYS A 51 -2.55 -12.90 10.41
CA LYS A 51 -2.57 -11.47 10.69
C LYS A 51 -1.17 -10.88 10.77
N ASP A 52 -0.24 -11.56 11.45
CA ASP A 52 1.11 -11.04 11.65
C ASP A 52 1.89 -11.03 10.33
N GLU A 53 1.62 -11.98 9.44
CA GLU A 53 2.18 -12.02 8.10
C GLU A 53 1.72 -10.82 7.27
N VAL A 54 0.42 -10.53 7.22
CA VAL A 54 -0.14 -9.37 6.52
C VAL A 54 0.48 -8.07 7.05
N LEU A 55 0.49 -7.88 8.36
CA LEU A 55 1.04 -6.66 8.99
C LEU A 55 2.54 -6.51 8.69
N LYS A 56 3.29 -7.61 8.69
CA LYS A 56 4.72 -7.63 8.36
C LYS A 56 4.97 -7.24 6.91
N ILE A 57 4.15 -7.73 5.97
CA ILE A 57 4.24 -7.37 4.55
C ILE A 57 3.99 -5.87 4.38
N LEU A 58 2.87 -5.36 4.89
CA LEU A 58 2.52 -3.94 4.73
C LEU A 58 3.57 -3.02 5.37
N LYS A 59 4.08 -3.38 6.55
CA LYS A 59 5.14 -2.62 7.20
C LYS A 59 6.44 -2.60 6.39
N LYS A 60 6.81 -3.73 5.76
CA LYS A 60 7.99 -3.81 4.88
C LYS A 60 7.84 -2.96 3.60
N LEU A 61 6.61 -2.83 3.09
CA LEU A 61 6.29 -1.98 1.95
C LEU A 61 6.23 -0.48 2.31
N GLY A 62 6.42 -0.13 3.59
CA GLY A 62 6.46 1.25 4.06
C GLY A 62 5.10 1.82 4.45
N PHE A 63 4.06 0.99 4.54
CA PHE A 63 2.76 1.43 5.05
C PHE A 63 2.84 1.73 6.55
N GLU A 64 2.19 2.82 6.97
CA GLU A 64 1.95 3.06 8.39
C GLU A 64 0.68 2.32 8.82
N LEU A 65 0.76 1.62 9.95
CA LEU A 65 -0.32 0.78 10.46
C LEU A 65 -0.74 1.28 11.84
N ILE A 66 -2.02 1.61 11.99
CA ILE A 66 -2.64 2.01 13.25
C ILE A 66 -3.68 0.95 13.60
N ILE A 67 -3.39 0.16 14.63
CA ILE A 67 -4.25 -0.95 15.07
C ILE A 67 -5.24 -0.42 16.11
N SER A 68 -6.53 -0.64 15.86
CA SER A 68 -7.62 -0.32 16.77
C SER A 68 -8.00 -1.54 17.62
N ALA A 69 -8.63 -1.29 18.79
CA ALA A 69 -9.00 -2.34 19.75
C ALA A 69 -10.11 -3.28 19.23
N ASP A 70 -10.89 -2.84 18.25
CA ASP A 70 -11.97 -3.57 17.58
C ASP A 70 -11.47 -4.53 16.48
N GLY A 71 -10.15 -4.63 16.28
CA GLY A 71 -9.57 -5.48 15.24
C GLY A 71 -9.47 -4.81 13.86
N LEU A 72 -9.89 -3.55 13.73
CA LEU A 72 -9.63 -2.75 12.53
C LEU A 72 -8.17 -2.26 12.50
N VAL A 73 -7.63 -2.17 11.30
CA VAL A 73 -6.30 -1.63 11.03
C VAL A 73 -6.47 -0.48 10.06
N ASN A 74 -6.08 0.72 10.48
CA ASN A 74 -5.97 1.87 9.61
C ASN A 74 -4.60 1.85 8.94
N VAL A 75 -4.62 1.77 7.62
CA VAL A 75 -3.43 1.66 6.79
C VAL A 75 -3.24 2.96 6.00
N LYS A 76 -2.08 3.58 6.16
CA LYS A 76 -1.69 4.75 5.37
C LYS A 76 -0.63 4.37 4.37
N ALA A 77 -0.91 4.64 3.09
CA ALA A 77 0.02 4.40 2.01
C ALA A 77 1.20 5.40 2.06
N PRO A 78 2.41 4.98 1.64
CA PRO A 78 3.54 5.89 1.45
C PRO A 78 3.21 7.03 0.48
N MET A 79 3.77 8.22 0.69
CA MET A 79 3.50 9.41 -0.13
C MET A 79 3.78 9.21 -1.64
N HIS A 80 4.72 8.34 -1.98
CA HIS A 80 5.11 8.03 -3.35
C HIS A 80 4.20 6.99 -4.05
N ARG A 81 3.17 6.47 -3.37
CA ARG A 81 2.19 5.50 -3.88
C ARG A 81 0.79 6.11 -4.02
N PRO A 82 0.56 7.00 -5.00
CA PRO A 82 -0.76 7.59 -5.24
C PRO A 82 -1.78 6.60 -5.85
N ASP A 83 -1.31 5.44 -6.28
CA ASP A 83 -2.09 4.33 -6.83
C ASP A 83 -2.93 3.61 -5.76
N ILE A 84 -2.49 3.59 -4.50
CA ILE A 84 -3.18 2.90 -3.40
C ILE A 84 -4.30 3.76 -2.82
N LYS A 85 -5.55 3.32 -3.02
CA LYS A 85 -6.76 4.07 -2.66
C LYS A 85 -7.81 3.26 -1.92
N ASN A 86 -7.84 1.94 -2.09
CA ASN A 86 -8.89 1.08 -1.57
C ASN A 86 -8.34 -0.26 -1.04
N LEU A 87 -9.23 -1.08 -0.48
CA LEU A 87 -8.89 -2.40 0.06
C LEU A 87 -8.28 -3.34 -0.99
N ALA A 88 -8.78 -3.33 -2.23
CA ALA A 88 -8.30 -4.22 -3.28
C ALA A 88 -6.84 -3.92 -3.63
N ASP A 89 -6.43 -2.65 -3.65
CA ASP A 89 -5.04 -2.27 -3.89
C ASP A 89 -4.11 -2.79 -2.77
N ILE A 90 -4.59 -2.78 -1.52
CA ILE A 90 -3.86 -3.38 -0.38
C ILE A 90 -3.78 -4.90 -0.53
N CYS A 91 -4.88 -5.55 -0.92
CA CYS A 91 -4.90 -7.00 -1.16
C CYS A 91 -3.94 -7.38 -2.29
N GLU A 92 -3.88 -6.61 -3.37
CA GLU A 92 -2.93 -6.81 -4.47
C GLU A 92 -1.49 -6.78 -3.94
N GLU A 93 -1.12 -5.79 -3.12
CA GLU A 93 0.21 -5.70 -2.55
C GLU A 93 0.56 -6.90 -1.66
N VAL A 94 -0.41 -7.40 -0.88
CA VAL A 94 -0.23 -8.61 -0.06
C VAL A 94 -0.01 -9.83 -0.96
N VAL A 95 -0.87 -10.04 -1.96
CA VAL A 95 -0.75 -11.15 -2.92
C VAL A 95 0.55 -11.05 -3.72
N ARG A 96 0.98 -9.84 -4.10
CA ARG A 96 2.22 -9.59 -4.85
C ARG A 96 3.45 -10.03 -4.07
N ILE A 97 3.46 -9.84 -2.75
CA ILE A 97 4.57 -10.26 -1.90
C ILE A 97 4.50 -11.74 -1.52
N ILE A 98 3.31 -12.28 -1.29
CA ILE A 98 3.12 -13.73 -1.05
C ILE A 98 3.46 -14.53 -2.32
N GLY A 99 3.17 -13.98 -3.49
CA GLY A 99 3.28 -14.65 -4.79
C GLY A 99 1.96 -15.32 -5.17
N ILE A 100 1.48 -15.03 -6.38
CA ILE A 100 0.19 -15.56 -6.87
C ILE A 100 0.15 -17.08 -6.91
N ASP A 101 1.29 -17.72 -7.17
CA ASP A 101 1.44 -19.18 -7.21
C ASP A 101 1.20 -19.85 -5.85
N ASN A 102 1.33 -19.09 -4.75
CA ASN A 102 1.08 -19.56 -3.38
C ASN A 102 -0.38 -19.35 -2.94
N ILE A 103 -1.24 -18.85 -3.83
CA ILE A 103 -2.68 -18.70 -3.58
C ILE A 103 -3.42 -19.92 -4.12
N ALA A 104 -4.16 -20.60 -3.25
CA ALA A 104 -4.90 -21.80 -3.62
C ALA A 104 -6.01 -21.49 -4.62
N SER A 105 -6.00 -22.16 -5.77
CA SER A 105 -7.08 -22.06 -6.74
C SER A 105 -8.36 -22.67 -6.17
N LYS A 106 -9.44 -21.87 -6.15
CA LYS A 106 -10.77 -22.33 -5.75
C LYS A 106 -11.72 -22.21 -6.93
N GLY A 107 -12.32 -23.33 -7.32
CA GLY A 107 -13.37 -23.34 -8.34
C GLY A 107 -14.58 -22.54 -7.89
N LEU A 108 -15.22 -21.83 -8.83
CA LEU A 108 -16.51 -21.21 -8.57
C LEU A 108 -17.58 -22.29 -8.43
N GLU A 109 -18.15 -22.40 -7.23
CA GLU A 109 -19.26 -23.31 -6.97
C GLU A 109 -20.59 -22.60 -7.27
N PHE A 110 -21.30 -23.09 -8.28
CA PHE A 110 -22.65 -22.67 -8.57
C PHE A 110 -23.63 -23.52 -7.75
N VAL A 111 -24.06 -23.02 -6.61
CA VAL A 111 -25.12 -23.65 -5.81
C VAL A 111 -26.42 -22.92 -6.07
N GLU A 112 -27.39 -23.62 -6.67
CA GLU A 112 -28.75 -23.11 -6.80
C GLU A 112 -29.36 -23.00 -5.40
N LYS A 113 -29.69 -21.78 -4.96
CA LYS A 113 -30.44 -21.59 -3.71
C LYS A 113 -31.78 -22.27 -3.85
N ASN A 114 -32.05 -23.27 -3.02
CA ASN A 114 -33.33 -23.96 -3.00
C ASN A 114 -34.44 -22.94 -2.68
N ARG A 115 -35.26 -22.59 -3.68
CA ARG A 115 -36.33 -21.60 -3.61
C ARG A 115 -37.65 -22.17 -3.06
N LEU A 116 -37.61 -23.33 -2.42
CA LEU A 116 -38.78 -23.90 -1.73
C LEU A 116 -39.03 -23.12 -0.43
N ASN A 117 -39.86 -22.07 -0.52
CA ASN A 117 -40.85 -21.60 0.45
C ASN A 117 -41.76 -20.57 -0.25
#